data_AF-A0A928ZEQ4-F1
#
_entry.id   AF-A0A928ZEQ4-F1
#
_cell.length_a   1.000
_cell.length_b   1.000
_cell.length_c   1.000
_cell.angle_alpha   90.00
_cell.angle_beta   90.00
_cell.angle_gamma   90.00
#
_symmetry.space_group_name_H-M   'P 1'
#
loop_
_entity.id
_entity.type
_entity.pdbx_description
1 polymer ?
#
loop_
_entity_poly.entity_id
_entity_poly.type
_entity_poly.pdbx_seq_one_letter_code
_entity_poly.pdbx_strand_id
1 'polypeptide(L)'
;MTKAIFQPPKLRREECEDGERSATWLELFFDLIFVVAIAQLAHNFHDDFSFLGLVRLGALFVPVWWCWVGATFYDTRFDNDGLVDRLITLMQMAIAASIAANIHHGLGSSSVGFALSYVAFRGVLICQYLHAGYHVPQARLLTHWYAVGFTSSIVFWLFSLLLPLPWRFFLWGIGLIIDFATPLTAGQRVVKVPPNMSHTTERIGLFTIIVLGESIVAVVGGVSETAWSPMSVAIALLGLSIAFSFWWMYFDTVDESPLQAMRQGKMTIALTWLYSHLPLAIGLTATGVGVEKMIHGLGDDSARGEKVLFCLAVALCLAILSNLHWTSCELGQTKCKRILTFYRLGAAAFVLTLALASSALSSLMIITLVAFACTIQIVLDIFNTCSDR
;
A
#
# COMPACT_ATOMS: atom_id res chain seq x y z
N MET A 1 6.24 -11.15 34.15
CA MET A 1 7.32 -10.23 33.71
C MET A 1 6.82 -8.80 33.81
N THR A 2 7.32 -8.05 34.78
CA THR A 2 6.93 -6.64 34.99
C THR A 2 7.57 -5.81 33.89
N LYS A 3 6.81 -5.46 32.84
CA LYS A 3 7.30 -4.58 31.78
C LYS A 3 7.62 -3.22 32.40
N ALA A 4 8.84 -2.72 32.18
CA ALA A 4 9.25 -1.44 32.72
C ALA A 4 8.39 -0.31 32.13
N ILE A 5 8.00 0.66 32.96
CA ILE A 5 7.16 1.80 32.57
C ILE A 5 7.83 2.61 31.45
N PHE A 6 9.16 2.76 31.54
CA PHE A 6 9.98 3.47 30.55
C PHE A 6 11.12 2.56 30.10
N GLN A 7 11.23 2.34 28.78
CA GLN A 7 12.37 1.67 28.17
C GLN A 7 12.90 2.58 27.05
N PRO A 8 14.20 2.89 27.03
CA PRO A 8 14.75 3.70 25.96
C PRO A 8 14.83 2.88 24.66
N PRO A 9 14.62 3.51 23.49
CA PRO A 9 14.76 2.86 22.20
C PRO A 9 16.12 2.21 22.00
N LYS A 10 16.09 0.99 21.50
CA LYS A 10 17.27 0.22 21.09
C LYS A 10 17.16 -0.12 19.62
N LEU A 11 18.30 -0.28 18.95
CA LEU A 11 18.30 -0.78 17.58
C LEU A 11 17.84 -2.24 17.58
N ARG A 12 16.89 -2.55 16.71
CA ARG A 12 16.50 -3.94 16.43
C ARG A 12 17.64 -4.57 15.63
N ARG A 13 18.40 -5.50 16.22
CA ARG A 13 19.47 -6.25 15.54
C ARG A 13 18.90 -7.54 14.95
N GLU A 14 19.37 -7.92 13.77
CA GLU A 14 18.98 -9.18 13.12
C GLU A 14 19.57 -10.43 13.82
N GLU A 15 20.68 -10.29 14.58
CA GLU A 15 21.54 -11.43 14.96
C GLU A 15 21.40 -11.94 16.42
N CYS A 16 20.32 -11.67 17.17
CA CYS A 16 20.28 -12.06 18.59
C CYS A 16 19.03 -12.81 19.08
N GLU A 17 18.13 -13.28 18.22
CA GLU A 17 17.04 -14.13 18.68
C GLU A 17 16.86 -15.34 17.78
N ASP A 18 17.07 -16.53 18.35
CA ASP A 18 16.87 -17.87 17.76
C ASP A 18 15.39 -18.18 17.45
N GLY A 19 14.66 -17.22 16.88
CA GLY A 19 13.31 -17.39 16.38
C GLY A 19 12.96 -16.21 15.50
N GLU A 20 12.51 -16.48 14.28
CA GLU A 20 11.80 -15.52 13.44
C GLU A 20 10.68 -14.88 14.27
N ARG A 21 10.94 -13.71 14.87
CA ARG A 21 9.91 -12.97 15.58
C ARG A 21 8.99 -12.36 14.52
N SER A 22 7.85 -13.01 14.34
CA SER A 22 6.70 -12.50 13.61
C SER A 22 6.20 -11.18 14.20
N ALA A 23 5.42 -10.44 13.42
CA ALA A 23 4.79 -9.19 13.85
C ALA A 23 4.09 -9.37 15.20
N THR A 24 4.33 -8.43 16.12
CA THR A 24 3.71 -8.45 17.44
C THR A 24 2.19 -8.25 17.34
N TRP A 25 1.43 -8.74 18.32
CA TRP A 25 -0.02 -8.54 18.36
C TRP A 25 -0.45 -7.07 18.32
N LEU A 26 0.37 -6.17 18.88
CA LEU A 26 0.10 -4.74 18.87
C LEU A 26 0.37 -4.12 17.50
N GLU A 27 1.41 -4.58 16.80
CA GLU A 27 1.68 -4.23 15.41
C GLU A 27 0.52 -4.68 14.48
N LEU A 28 0.00 -5.90 14.66
CA LEU A 28 -1.18 -6.39 13.92
C LEU A 28 -2.44 -5.58 14.25
N PHE A 29 -2.63 -5.22 15.52
CA PHE A 29 -3.75 -4.37 15.94
C PHE A 29 -3.64 -2.95 15.38
N PHE A 30 -2.42 -2.40 15.26
CA PHE A 30 -2.18 -1.14 14.59
C PHE A 30 -2.51 -1.21 13.10
N ASP A 31 -2.19 -2.31 12.40
CA ASP A 31 -2.54 -2.43 10.99
C ASP A 31 -4.06 -2.46 10.76
N LEU A 32 -4.84 -2.97 11.73
CA LEU A 32 -6.29 -2.97 11.68
C LEU A 32 -6.89 -1.56 11.54
N ILE A 33 -6.28 -0.51 12.10
CA ILE A 33 -6.83 0.84 11.94
C ILE A 33 -6.73 1.34 10.50
N PHE A 34 -5.74 0.85 9.74
CA PHE A 34 -5.63 1.17 8.33
C PHE A 34 -6.65 0.43 7.47
N VAL A 35 -7.16 -0.73 7.91
CA VAL A 35 -8.32 -1.38 7.25
C VAL A 35 -9.48 -0.39 7.13
N VAL A 36 -9.80 0.33 8.21
CA VAL A 36 -10.87 1.35 8.22
C VAL A 36 -10.57 2.48 7.23
N ALA A 37 -9.32 2.97 7.20
CA ALA A 37 -8.94 4.02 6.26
C ALA A 37 -9.04 3.57 4.81
N ILE A 38 -8.60 2.35 4.50
CA ILE A 38 -8.68 1.77 3.15
C ILE A 38 -10.13 1.54 2.73
N ALA A 39 -11.00 1.07 3.63
CA ALA A 39 -12.44 0.94 3.37
C ALA A 39 -13.09 2.29 3.04
N GLN A 40 -12.77 3.35 3.80
CA GLN A 40 -13.27 4.70 3.52
C GLN A 40 -12.78 5.24 2.18
N LEU A 41 -11.54 4.94 1.80
CA LEU A 41 -10.98 5.29 0.49
C LEU A 41 -11.69 4.54 -0.65
N ALA A 42 -11.93 3.25 -0.47
CA ALA A 42 -12.65 2.41 -1.43
C ALA A 42 -14.09 2.91 -1.62
N HIS A 43 -14.82 3.16 -0.52
CA HIS A 43 -16.18 3.70 -0.56
C HIS A 43 -16.25 5.06 -1.27
N ASN A 44 -15.34 5.98 -0.96
CA ASN A 44 -15.27 7.26 -1.66
C ASN A 44 -15.05 7.11 -3.17
N PHE A 45 -14.21 6.16 -3.56
CA PHE A 45 -13.94 5.89 -4.96
C PHE A 45 -15.11 5.17 -5.64
N HIS A 46 -15.86 4.37 -4.90
CA HIS A 46 -17.12 3.79 -5.36
C HIS A 46 -18.14 4.91 -5.66
N ASP A 47 -18.29 5.91 -4.81
CA ASP A 47 -19.25 7.00 -5.02
C ASP A 47 -18.93 7.87 -6.24
N ASP A 48 -17.64 8.08 -6.53
CA ASP A 48 -17.14 8.77 -7.73
C ASP A 48 -16.22 7.85 -8.54
N PHE A 49 -16.80 6.81 -9.17
CA PHE A 49 -16.03 5.87 -10.00
C PHE A 49 -15.72 6.47 -11.38
N SER A 50 -14.82 7.45 -11.38
CA SER A 50 -14.39 8.19 -12.56
C SER A 50 -12.85 8.34 -12.58
N PHE A 51 -12.29 8.80 -13.70
CA PHE A 51 -10.85 9.09 -13.75
C PHE A 51 -10.46 10.18 -12.74
N LEU A 52 -11.32 11.18 -12.52
CA LEU A 52 -11.10 12.19 -11.50
C LEU A 52 -11.21 11.58 -10.09
N GLY A 53 -12.16 10.68 -9.88
CA GLY A 53 -12.27 9.88 -8.67
C GLY A 53 -11.01 9.08 -8.37
N LEU A 54 -10.37 8.50 -9.39
CA LEU A 54 -9.10 7.77 -9.22
C LEU A 54 -7.96 8.70 -8.78
N VAL A 55 -7.93 9.93 -9.33
CA VAL A 55 -7.00 10.98 -8.88
C VAL A 55 -7.28 11.38 -7.43
N ARG A 56 -8.56 11.51 -7.04
CA ARG A 56 -8.98 11.81 -5.65
C ARG A 56 -8.63 10.68 -4.69
N LEU A 57 -8.84 9.43 -5.09
CA LEU A 57 -8.41 8.23 -4.38
C LEU A 57 -6.90 8.31 -4.11
N GLY A 58 -6.09 8.50 -5.15
CA GLY A 58 -4.63 8.65 -5.01
C GLY A 58 -4.24 9.80 -4.08
N ALA A 59 -4.87 10.97 -4.22
CA ALA A 59 -4.56 12.16 -3.42
C ALA A 59 -4.76 11.94 -1.91
N LEU A 60 -5.75 11.13 -1.50
CA LEU A 60 -5.99 10.78 -0.10
C LEU A 60 -5.28 9.49 0.34
N PHE A 61 -5.07 8.54 -0.57
CA PHE A 61 -4.39 7.28 -0.28
C PHE A 61 -2.92 7.50 0.03
N VAL A 62 -2.22 8.35 -0.74
CA VAL A 62 -0.79 8.64 -0.58
C VAL A 62 -0.44 9.08 0.85
N PRO A 63 -1.07 10.09 1.46
CA PRO A 63 -0.77 10.47 2.84
C PRO A 63 -1.13 9.38 3.86
N VAL A 64 -2.23 8.65 3.68
CA VAL A 64 -2.62 7.52 4.55
C VAL A 64 -1.55 6.43 4.52
N TRP A 65 -1.14 6.00 3.33
CA TRP A 65 -0.08 5.04 3.13
C TRP A 65 1.24 5.54 3.72
N TRP A 66 1.57 6.82 3.53
CA TRP A 66 2.80 7.39 4.06
C TRP A 66 2.82 7.43 5.59
N CYS A 67 1.68 7.63 6.26
CA CYS A 67 1.56 7.50 7.72
C CYS A 67 1.88 6.06 8.17
N TRP A 68 1.27 5.07 7.51
CA TRP A 68 1.54 3.66 7.79
C TRP A 68 3.02 3.30 7.57
N VAL A 69 3.59 3.65 6.42
CA VAL A 69 5.02 3.44 6.10
C VAL A 69 5.90 4.07 7.17
N GLY A 70 5.64 5.32 7.54
CA GLY A 70 6.43 6.05 8.54
C GLY A 70 6.51 5.32 9.88
N ALA A 71 5.36 4.83 10.37
CA ALA A 71 5.26 4.07 11.62
C ALA A 71 5.92 2.69 11.50
N THR A 72 5.57 1.90 10.47
CA THR A 72 6.16 0.57 10.22
C THR A 72 7.69 0.63 10.20
N PHE A 73 8.26 1.62 9.49
CA PHE A 73 9.71 1.77 9.40
C PHE A 73 10.37 2.31 10.67
N TYR A 74 9.62 2.97 11.56
CA TYR A 74 10.12 3.29 12.90
C TYR A 74 10.17 2.00 13.75
N ASP A 75 9.06 1.27 13.80
CA ASP A 75 8.90 0.05 14.61
C ASP A 75 9.84 -1.08 14.17
N THR A 76 10.12 -1.21 12.87
CA THR A 76 11.06 -2.21 12.36
C THR A 76 12.53 -1.83 12.58
N ARG A 77 12.85 -0.57 12.90
CA ARG A 77 14.22 -0.11 13.22
C ARG A 77 14.50 -0.10 14.70
N PHE A 78 13.54 0.34 15.49
CA PHE A 78 13.70 0.50 16.93
C PHE A 78 12.85 -0.52 17.65
N ASP A 79 13.50 -1.32 18.50
CA ASP A 79 12.81 -2.22 19.42
C ASP A 79 12.46 -1.45 20.69
N ASN A 80 11.18 -1.47 21.04
CA ASN A 80 10.59 -0.62 22.05
C ASN A 80 9.30 -1.26 22.58
N ASP A 81 9.42 -1.88 23.76
CA ASP A 81 8.41 -2.82 24.25
C ASP A 81 7.79 -2.37 25.60
N GLY A 82 8.07 -1.11 25.99
CA GLY A 82 7.64 -0.45 27.21
C GLY A 82 6.22 0.13 27.15
N LEU A 83 5.71 0.59 28.30
CA LEU A 83 4.35 1.15 28.40
C LEU A 83 4.17 2.44 27.59
N VAL A 84 5.18 3.32 27.60
CA VAL A 84 5.13 4.58 26.84
C VAL A 84 5.00 4.33 25.34
N ASP A 85 5.76 3.39 24.78
CA ASP A 85 5.69 3.08 23.35
C ASP A 85 4.31 2.55 22.96
N ARG A 86 3.73 1.66 23.78
CA ARG A 86 2.37 1.17 23.58
C ARG A 86 1.33 2.30 23.61
N LEU A 87 1.47 3.24 24.53
CA LEU A 87 0.58 4.41 24.59
C LEU A 87 0.77 5.33 23.36
N ILE A 88 1.99 5.48 22.87
CA ILE A 88 2.27 6.23 21.64
C ILE A 88 1.63 5.53 20.44
N THR A 89 1.75 4.21 20.32
CA THR A 89 1.09 3.46 19.24
C THR A 89 -0.42 3.62 19.32
N LEU A 90 -1.03 3.49 20.52
CA LEU A 90 -2.47 3.73 20.70
C LEU A 90 -2.88 5.16 20.33
N MET A 91 -2.06 6.16 20.63
CA MET A 91 -2.26 7.54 20.20
C MET A 91 -2.17 7.67 18.67
N GLN A 92 -1.19 7.03 18.02
CA GLN A 92 -1.10 6.99 16.57
C GLN A 92 -2.32 6.32 15.94
N MET A 93 -2.86 5.26 16.55
CA MET A 93 -4.10 4.62 16.10
C MET A 93 -5.29 5.57 16.22
N ALA A 94 -5.43 6.30 17.33
CA ALA A 94 -6.49 7.28 17.49
C ALA A 94 -6.40 8.42 16.45
N ILE A 95 -5.18 8.86 16.14
CA ILE A 95 -4.94 9.86 15.08
C ILE A 95 -5.24 9.28 13.70
N ALA A 96 -4.83 8.04 13.41
CA ALA A 96 -5.14 7.37 12.15
C ALA A 96 -6.65 7.14 11.98
N ALA A 97 -7.37 6.83 13.06
CA ALA A 97 -8.83 6.79 13.08
C ALA A 97 -9.43 8.15 12.72
N SER A 98 -8.86 9.24 13.26
CA SER A 98 -9.25 10.60 12.89
C SER A 98 -8.96 10.91 11.41
N ILE A 99 -7.83 10.44 10.86
CA ILE A 99 -7.57 10.54 9.41
C ILE A 99 -8.69 9.82 8.65
N ALA A 100 -8.98 8.56 8.99
CA ALA A 100 -10.02 7.76 8.35
C ALA A 100 -11.39 8.42 8.39
N ALA A 101 -11.79 8.98 9.54
CA ALA A 101 -13.07 9.69 9.71
C ALA A 101 -13.19 10.94 8.82
N ASN A 102 -12.06 11.54 8.43
CA ASN A 102 -12.04 12.72 7.57
C ASN A 102 -11.90 12.39 6.07
N ILE A 103 -11.77 11.12 5.68
CA ILE A 103 -11.57 10.72 4.27
C ILE A 103 -12.79 11.08 3.41
N HIS A 104 -14.01 10.83 3.87
CA HIS A 104 -15.23 10.96 3.06
C HIS A 104 -15.36 12.33 2.36
N HIS A 105 -15.07 13.42 3.07
CA HIS A 105 -15.04 14.78 2.53
C HIS A 105 -13.64 15.42 2.57
N GLY A 106 -12.59 14.60 2.56
CA GLY A 106 -11.20 15.03 2.84
C GLY A 106 -10.65 16.03 1.80
N LEU A 107 -11.25 16.08 0.61
CA LEU A 107 -10.94 17.07 -0.42
C LEU A 107 -11.98 18.21 -0.50
N GLY A 108 -12.81 18.36 0.54
CA GLY A 108 -13.87 19.36 0.65
C GLY A 108 -13.98 19.87 2.08
N SER A 109 -15.15 19.67 2.70
CA SER A 109 -15.49 20.23 4.03
C SER A 109 -14.62 19.69 5.16
N SER A 110 -14.18 18.43 5.11
CA SER A 110 -13.30 17.84 6.15
C SER A 110 -11.82 17.96 5.83
N SER A 111 -11.43 18.72 4.79
CA SER A 111 -10.00 18.89 4.43
C SER A 111 -9.15 19.50 5.54
N VAL A 112 -9.71 20.39 6.37
CA VAL A 112 -9.02 20.93 7.56
C VAL A 112 -8.75 19.81 8.57
N GLY A 113 -9.76 18.99 8.88
CA GLY A 113 -9.62 17.88 9.82
C GLY A 113 -8.61 16.86 9.32
N PHE A 114 -8.68 16.48 8.04
CA PHE A 114 -7.71 15.59 7.41
C PHE A 114 -6.28 16.10 7.54
N ALA A 115 -6.03 17.38 7.21
CA ALA A 115 -4.71 17.99 7.31
C ALA A 115 -4.19 18.05 8.76
N LEU A 116 -5.05 18.41 9.72
CA LEU A 116 -4.67 18.45 11.14
C LEU A 116 -4.33 17.05 11.67
N SER A 117 -5.08 16.03 11.29
CA SER A 117 -4.80 14.65 11.71
C SER A 117 -3.51 14.12 11.07
N TYR A 118 -3.23 14.46 9.81
CA TYR A 118 -1.95 14.15 9.16
C TYR A 118 -0.76 14.83 9.87
N VAL A 119 -0.90 16.13 10.18
CA VAL A 119 0.11 16.89 10.95
C VAL A 119 0.33 16.28 12.33
N ALA A 120 -0.74 15.91 13.03
CA ALA A 120 -0.64 15.27 14.34
C ALA A 120 0.12 13.93 14.25
N PHE A 121 -0.19 13.10 13.26
CA PHE A 121 0.47 11.80 13.05
C PHE A 121 1.97 11.99 12.79
N ARG A 122 2.31 12.93 11.91
CA ARG A 122 3.69 13.29 11.60
C ARG A 122 4.41 13.87 12.82
N GLY A 123 3.74 14.70 13.62
CA GLY A 123 4.30 15.28 14.85
C GLY A 123 4.71 14.19 15.83
N VAL A 124 3.85 13.20 16.06
CA VAL A 124 4.18 12.03 16.89
C VAL A 124 5.38 11.27 16.35
N LEU A 125 5.41 11.01 15.03
CA LEU A 125 6.52 10.30 14.39
C LEU A 125 7.85 11.08 14.48
N ILE A 126 7.81 12.41 14.36
CA ILE A 126 8.98 13.28 14.56
C ILE A 126 9.48 13.19 16.00
N CYS A 127 8.59 13.26 16.99
CA CYS A 127 8.94 13.08 18.40
C CYS A 127 9.58 11.71 18.66
N GLN A 128 9.03 10.65 18.08
CA GLN A 128 9.59 9.29 18.13
C GLN A 128 11.02 9.23 17.57
N TYR A 129 11.27 9.82 16.40
CA TYR A 129 12.62 9.86 15.81
C TYR A 129 13.59 10.70 16.64
N LEU A 130 13.19 11.87 17.13
CA LEU A 130 14.03 12.70 18.00
C LEU A 130 14.39 11.96 19.31
N HIS A 131 13.40 11.29 19.91
CA HIS A 131 13.59 10.48 21.11
C HIS A 131 14.57 9.31 20.85
N ALA A 132 14.46 8.65 19.70
CA ALA A 132 15.39 7.60 19.28
C ALA A 132 16.81 8.13 19.02
N GLY A 133 16.95 9.29 18.37
CA GLY A 133 18.26 9.91 18.12
C GLY A 133 18.98 10.41 19.38
N TYR A 134 18.21 10.71 20.44
CA TYR A 134 18.76 11.05 21.76
C TYR A 134 19.39 9.81 22.43
N HIS A 135 18.64 8.70 22.50
CA HIS A 135 19.06 7.47 23.19
C HIS A 135 19.97 6.55 22.38
N VAL A 136 19.93 6.64 21.05
CA VAL A 136 20.73 5.81 20.12
C VAL A 136 21.68 6.72 19.32
N PRO A 137 22.90 7.00 19.80
CA PRO A 137 23.83 7.91 19.13
C PRO A 137 24.16 7.53 17.69
N GLN A 138 24.20 6.23 17.38
CA GLN A 138 24.46 5.70 16.04
C GLN A 138 23.37 6.10 15.02
N ALA A 139 22.13 6.26 15.47
CA ALA A 139 20.99 6.63 14.64
C ALA A 139 20.75 8.15 14.56
N ARG A 140 21.48 8.96 15.33
CA ARG A 140 21.24 10.40 15.46
C ARG A 140 21.26 11.15 14.14
N LEU A 141 22.19 10.83 13.24
CA LEU A 141 22.27 11.47 11.92
C LEU A 141 21.06 11.16 11.04
N LEU A 142 20.57 9.92 11.05
CA LEU A 142 19.41 9.49 10.28
C LEU A 142 18.12 10.08 10.86
N THR A 143 17.94 9.91 12.17
CA THR A 143 16.74 10.39 12.88
C THR A 143 16.60 11.90 12.82
N HIS A 144 17.69 12.67 12.94
CA HIS A 144 17.66 14.12 12.78
C HIS A 144 17.33 14.53 11.34
N TRP A 145 17.87 13.83 10.33
CA TRP A 145 17.52 14.06 8.93
C TRP A 145 16.02 13.87 8.68
N TYR A 146 15.44 12.79 9.20
CA TYR A 146 14.00 12.54 9.14
C TYR A 146 13.19 13.58 9.90
N ALA A 147 13.63 13.97 11.10
CA ALA A 147 12.94 14.98 11.90
C ALA A 147 12.87 16.32 11.15
N VAL A 148 13.98 16.78 10.56
CA VAL A 148 14.04 18.04 9.80
C VAL A 148 13.18 17.97 8.53
N GLY A 149 13.30 16.88 7.77
CA GLY A 149 12.52 16.69 6.54
C GLY A 149 11.02 16.65 6.79
N PHE A 150 10.57 15.82 7.74
CA PHE A 150 9.15 15.71 8.09
C PHE A 150 8.61 16.97 8.78
N THR A 151 9.42 17.68 9.58
CA THR A 151 9.01 19.00 10.12
C THR A 151 8.79 19.99 8.99
N SER A 152 9.67 19.99 7.99
CA SER A 152 9.52 20.85 6.80
C SER A 152 8.22 20.53 6.06
N SER A 153 7.86 19.25 5.89
CA SER A 153 6.55 18.85 5.33
C SER A 153 5.38 19.39 6.17
N ILE A 154 5.37 19.18 7.49
CA ILE A 154 4.30 19.64 8.38
C ILE A 154 4.07 21.16 8.25
N VAL A 155 5.13 21.95 8.09
CA VAL A 155 5.02 23.41 7.92
C VAL A 155 4.14 23.74 6.71
N PHE A 156 4.32 23.06 5.57
CA PHE A 156 3.45 23.25 4.40
C PHE A 156 2.01 22.81 4.66
N TRP A 157 1.81 21.69 5.36
CA TRP A 157 0.47 21.23 5.75
C TRP A 157 -0.23 22.23 6.68
N LEU A 158 0.47 22.84 7.64
CA LEU A 158 -0.07 23.87 8.52
C LEU A 158 -0.40 25.15 7.76
N PHE A 159 0.49 25.63 6.89
CA PHE A 159 0.22 26.80 6.04
C PHE A 159 -0.96 26.57 5.09
N SER A 160 -1.19 25.33 4.65
CA SER A 160 -2.34 24.96 3.82
C SER A 160 -3.70 25.25 4.47
N LEU A 161 -3.75 25.34 5.81
CA LEU A 161 -4.97 25.65 6.54
C LEU A 161 -5.42 27.10 6.32
N LEU A 162 -4.47 28.00 6.05
CA LEU A 162 -4.73 29.43 5.81
C LEU A 162 -5.24 29.71 4.40
N LEU A 163 -5.10 28.76 3.48
CA LEU A 163 -5.49 28.93 2.09
C LEU A 163 -6.87 28.32 1.78
N PRO A 164 -7.66 28.95 0.90
CA PRO A 164 -8.90 28.37 0.39
C PRO A 164 -8.61 27.19 -0.57
N LEU A 165 -9.63 26.37 -0.81
CA LEU A 165 -9.59 25.36 -1.87
C LEU A 165 -9.56 26.07 -3.25
N PRO A 166 -8.80 25.57 -4.24
CA PRO A 166 -7.98 24.36 -4.24
C PRO A 166 -6.52 24.57 -3.81
N TRP A 167 -6.09 25.80 -3.51
CA TRP A 167 -4.68 26.15 -3.20
C TRP A 167 -4.11 25.38 -2.01
N ARG A 168 -4.97 24.97 -1.07
CA ARG A 168 -4.61 24.03 0.00
C ARG A 168 -3.91 22.75 -0.51
N PHE A 169 -4.44 22.15 -1.57
CA PHE A 169 -3.91 20.89 -2.12
C PHE A 169 -2.57 21.05 -2.81
N PHE A 170 -2.26 22.26 -3.30
CA PHE A 170 -0.93 22.57 -3.82
C PHE A 170 0.13 22.48 -2.72
N LEU A 171 -0.15 23.04 -1.54
CA LEU A 171 0.73 22.93 -0.38
C LEU A 171 0.81 21.50 0.17
N TRP A 172 -0.28 20.72 0.11
CA TRP A 172 -0.23 19.28 0.42
C TRP A 172 0.71 18.54 -0.52
N GLY A 173 0.64 18.83 -1.82
CA GLY A 173 1.55 18.27 -2.82
C GLY A 173 3.01 18.58 -2.51
N ILE A 174 3.34 19.83 -2.16
CA ILE A 174 4.71 20.20 -1.75
C ILE A 174 5.14 19.44 -0.48
N GLY A 175 4.28 19.37 0.54
CA GLY A 175 4.56 18.61 1.76
C GLY A 175 4.83 17.13 1.46
N LEU A 176 4.00 16.51 0.63
CA LEU A 176 4.17 15.12 0.20
C LEU A 176 5.46 14.90 -0.60
N ILE A 177 5.84 15.83 -1.49
CA ILE A 177 7.12 15.76 -2.21
C ILE A 177 8.30 15.76 -1.22
N ILE A 178 8.27 16.63 -0.21
CA ILE A 178 9.30 16.69 0.84
C ILE A 178 9.32 15.39 1.64
N ASP A 179 8.14 14.87 1.98
CA ASP A 179 7.95 13.63 2.70
C ASP A 179 8.61 12.45 1.96
N PHE A 180 8.36 12.29 0.66
CA PHE A 180 8.99 11.24 -0.17
C PHE A 180 10.49 11.50 -0.39
N ALA A 181 10.89 12.75 -0.60
CA ALA A 181 12.29 13.11 -0.79
C ALA A 181 13.14 12.83 0.46
N THR A 182 12.55 12.90 1.66
CA THR A 182 13.27 12.77 2.92
C THR A 182 13.96 11.40 3.08
N PRO A 183 13.27 10.25 2.91
CA PRO A 183 13.94 8.94 2.85
C PRO A 183 14.82 8.72 1.62
N LEU A 184 14.40 9.21 0.44
CA LEU A 184 15.16 9.05 -0.80
C LEU A 184 16.56 9.70 -0.74
N THR A 185 16.66 10.83 -0.04
CA THR A 185 17.91 11.60 0.11
C THR A 185 18.72 11.22 1.34
N ALA A 186 18.24 10.29 2.16
CA ALA A 186 18.94 9.87 3.37
C ALA A 186 20.22 9.07 3.05
N GLY A 187 20.28 8.40 1.91
CA GLY A 187 21.49 7.77 1.35
C GLY A 187 22.19 6.83 2.33
N GLN A 188 23.49 7.04 2.52
CA GLN A 188 24.33 6.23 3.42
C GLN A 188 23.86 6.23 4.88
N ARG A 189 23.02 7.18 5.30
CA ARG A 189 22.49 7.23 6.67
C ARG A 189 21.56 6.04 6.95
N VAL A 190 20.77 5.63 5.95
CA VAL A 190 19.85 4.47 6.07
C VAL A 190 20.63 3.16 6.09
N VAL A 191 21.68 3.04 5.26
CA VAL A 191 22.52 1.84 5.19
C VAL A 191 23.24 1.57 6.52
N LYS A 192 23.62 2.61 7.26
CA LYS A 192 24.25 2.50 8.58
C LYS A 192 23.29 2.05 9.68
N VAL A 193 22.00 2.31 9.52
CA VAL A 193 20.95 1.98 10.49
C VAL A 193 19.75 1.39 9.75
N PRO A 194 19.94 0.20 9.14
CA PRO A 194 18.89 -0.41 8.34
C PRO A 194 17.72 -0.85 9.22
N PRO A 195 16.47 -0.83 8.71
CA PRO A 195 15.38 -1.56 9.34
C PRO A 195 15.66 -3.07 9.35
N ASN A 196 14.95 -3.81 10.20
CA ASN A 196 14.90 -5.26 10.09
C ASN A 196 14.15 -5.64 8.79
N MET A 197 14.83 -6.35 7.89
CA MET A 197 14.33 -6.58 6.53
C MET A 197 13.21 -7.61 6.49
N SER A 198 13.37 -8.73 7.19
CA SER A 198 12.34 -9.77 7.31
C SER A 198 11.04 -9.18 7.86
N HIS A 199 11.12 -8.48 9.00
CA HIS A 199 9.94 -7.90 9.63
C HIS A 199 9.31 -6.77 8.80
N THR A 200 10.12 -5.96 8.10
CA THR A 200 9.59 -4.95 7.17
C THR A 200 8.85 -5.61 6.00
N THR A 201 9.38 -6.71 5.47
CA THR A 201 8.77 -7.47 4.38
C THR A 201 7.45 -8.10 4.83
N GLU A 202 7.42 -8.70 6.03
CA GLU A 202 6.21 -9.25 6.65
C GLU A 202 5.12 -8.18 6.77
N ARG A 203 5.45 -7.01 7.31
CA ARG A 203 4.52 -5.86 7.45
C ARG A 203 3.97 -5.38 6.11
N ILE A 204 4.81 -5.30 5.08
CA ILE A 204 4.40 -4.93 3.71
C ILE A 204 3.45 -5.98 3.13
N GLY A 205 3.70 -7.27 3.38
CA GLY A 205 2.78 -8.35 3.01
C GLY A 205 1.44 -8.25 3.73
N LEU A 206 1.44 -8.00 5.04
CA LEU A 206 0.23 -7.83 5.86
C LEU A 206 -0.62 -6.64 5.38
N PHE A 207 0.00 -5.50 5.08
CA PHE A 207 -0.72 -4.37 4.49
C PHE A 207 -1.31 -4.71 3.11
N THR A 208 -0.60 -5.49 2.29
CA THR A 208 -1.12 -5.95 1.00
C THR A 208 -2.32 -6.89 1.18
N ILE A 209 -2.32 -7.76 2.20
CA ILE A 209 -3.48 -8.59 2.56
C ILE A 209 -4.66 -7.71 2.97
N ILE A 210 -4.44 -6.65 3.75
CA ILE A 210 -5.51 -5.71 4.13
C ILE A 210 -6.18 -5.11 2.89
N VAL A 211 -5.37 -4.63 1.94
CA VAL A 211 -5.90 -4.01 0.71
C VAL A 211 -6.63 -5.04 -0.16
N LEU A 212 -6.11 -6.27 -0.27
CA LEU A 212 -6.80 -7.38 -0.96
C LEU A 212 -8.11 -7.76 -0.25
N GLY A 213 -8.12 -7.74 1.09
CA GLY A 213 -9.29 -7.99 1.92
C GLY A 213 -10.40 -6.98 1.62
N GLU A 214 -10.06 -5.70 1.47
CA GLU A 214 -11.02 -4.68 1.04
C GLU A 214 -11.59 -4.98 -0.36
N SER A 215 -10.75 -5.43 -1.30
CA SER A 215 -11.25 -5.85 -2.61
C SER A 215 -12.28 -6.98 -2.49
N ILE A 216 -12.06 -7.96 -1.60
CA ILE A 216 -13.02 -9.05 -1.35
C ILE A 216 -14.32 -8.52 -0.73
N VAL A 217 -14.22 -7.59 0.23
CA VAL A 217 -15.39 -6.93 0.85
C VAL A 217 -16.23 -6.22 -0.21
N ALA A 218 -15.61 -5.47 -1.13
CA ALA A 218 -16.31 -4.80 -2.23
C ALA A 218 -17.05 -5.79 -3.15
N VAL A 219 -16.44 -6.94 -3.49
CA VAL A 219 -17.11 -7.98 -4.29
C VAL A 219 -18.33 -8.55 -3.56
N VAL A 220 -18.21 -8.83 -2.26
CA VAL A 220 -19.31 -9.36 -1.44
C VAL A 220 -20.42 -8.32 -1.28
N GLY A 221 -20.05 -7.05 -1.05
CA GLY A 221 -20.94 -5.90 -0.99
C GLY A 221 -21.81 -5.79 -2.24
N GLY A 222 -21.18 -5.83 -3.41
CA GLY A 222 -21.88 -5.75 -4.70
C GLY A 222 -22.92 -6.86 -4.92
N VAL A 223 -22.67 -8.07 -4.45
CA VAL A 223 -23.66 -9.17 -4.51
C VAL A 223 -24.77 -8.98 -3.48
N SER A 224 -24.45 -8.47 -2.29
CA SER A 224 -25.42 -8.30 -1.21
C SER A 224 -26.45 -7.19 -1.48
N GLU A 225 -26.06 -6.17 -2.24
CA GLU A 225 -26.91 -5.02 -2.58
C GLU A 225 -27.71 -5.24 -3.88
N THR A 226 -27.35 -6.25 -4.68
CA THR A 226 -28.07 -6.62 -5.91
C THR A 226 -28.96 -7.85 -5.72
N ALA A 227 -29.92 -8.05 -6.63
CA ALA A 227 -30.69 -9.28 -6.65
C ALA A 227 -29.75 -10.48 -6.90
N TRP A 228 -29.92 -11.53 -6.09
CA TRP A 228 -29.19 -12.79 -6.23
C TRP A 228 -29.57 -13.45 -7.56
N SER A 229 -28.76 -13.20 -8.60
CA SER A 229 -28.93 -13.72 -9.94
C SER A 229 -27.74 -14.60 -10.32
N PRO A 230 -27.89 -15.58 -11.22
CA PRO A 230 -26.77 -16.38 -11.70
C PRO A 230 -25.64 -15.53 -12.28
N MET A 231 -25.98 -14.37 -12.87
CA MET A 231 -25.00 -13.46 -13.49
C MET A 231 -24.22 -12.66 -12.45
N SER A 232 -24.86 -12.13 -11.40
CA SER A 232 -24.16 -11.43 -10.31
C SER A 232 -23.21 -12.37 -9.55
N VAL A 233 -23.65 -13.61 -9.31
CA VAL A 233 -22.79 -14.65 -8.72
C VAL A 233 -21.61 -14.98 -9.63
N ALA A 234 -21.82 -15.10 -10.94
CA ALA A 234 -20.72 -15.38 -11.88
C ALA A 234 -19.67 -14.25 -11.91
N ILE A 235 -20.08 -12.98 -11.98
CA ILE A 235 -19.17 -11.84 -11.93
C ILE A 235 -18.41 -11.80 -10.59
N ALA A 236 -19.09 -12.05 -9.47
CA ALA A 236 -18.46 -12.10 -8.17
C ALA A 236 -17.39 -13.21 -8.06
N LEU A 237 -17.68 -14.42 -8.55
CA LEU A 237 -16.71 -15.52 -8.56
C LEU A 237 -15.50 -15.20 -9.45
N LEU A 238 -15.70 -14.54 -10.59
CA LEU A 238 -14.61 -14.08 -11.46
C LEU A 238 -13.81 -12.94 -10.80
N GLY A 239 -14.47 -12.03 -10.09
CA GLY A 239 -13.81 -10.98 -9.33
C GLY A 239 -12.95 -11.51 -8.19
N LEU A 240 -13.48 -12.49 -7.43
CA LEU A 240 -12.74 -13.19 -6.40
C LEU A 240 -11.54 -13.94 -6.99
N SER A 241 -11.69 -14.60 -8.15
CA SER A 241 -10.56 -15.29 -8.78
C SER A 241 -9.45 -14.34 -9.22
N ILE A 242 -9.78 -13.10 -9.65
CA ILE A 242 -8.79 -12.04 -9.89
C ILE A 242 -8.06 -11.66 -8.59
N ALA A 243 -8.79 -11.44 -7.49
CA ALA A 243 -8.18 -11.11 -6.20
C ALA A 243 -7.25 -12.24 -5.70
N PHE A 244 -7.68 -13.50 -5.81
CA PHE A 244 -6.84 -14.67 -5.51
C PHE A 244 -5.61 -14.76 -6.42
N SER A 245 -5.74 -14.40 -7.70
CA SER A 245 -4.62 -14.38 -8.63
C SER A 245 -3.57 -13.34 -8.24
N PHE A 246 -4.00 -12.13 -7.84
CA PHE A 246 -3.08 -11.12 -7.33
C PHE A 246 -2.41 -11.54 -6.04
N TRP A 247 -3.16 -12.11 -5.11
CA TRP A 247 -2.59 -12.68 -3.88
C TRP A 247 -1.50 -13.70 -4.19
N TRP A 248 -1.78 -14.66 -5.08
CA TRP A 248 -0.84 -15.72 -5.44
C TRP A 248 0.43 -15.15 -6.09
N MET A 249 0.27 -14.34 -7.15
CA MET A 249 1.41 -13.74 -7.86
C MET A 249 2.28 -12.87 -6.94
N TYR A 250 1.66 -12.14 -6.01
CA TYR A 250 2.35 -11.28 -5.06
C TYR A 250 3.17 -12.09 -4.05
N PHE A 251 2.54 -13.02 -3.34
CA PHE A 251 3.20 -13.77 -2.27
C PHE A 251 4.24 -14.79 -2.77
N ASP A 252 4.15 -15.24 -4.01
CA ASP A 252 5.18 -16.06 -4.64
C ASP A 252 6.42 -15.22 -5.07
N THR A 253 6.26 -13.90 -5.19
CA THR A 253 7.32 -12.98 -5.62
C THR A 253 7.97 -12.22 -4.46
N VAL A 254 7.22 -11.97 -3.38
CA VAL A 254 7.66 -11.11 -2.29
C VAL A 254 8.64 -11.85 -1.37
N ASP A 255 9.83 -11.29 -1.20
CA ASP A 255 10.83 -11.78 -0.25
C ASP A 255 11.66 -10.60 0.29
N GLU A 256 12.54 -10.87 1.25
CA GLU A 256 13.37 -9.85 1.89
C GLU A 256 14.58 -9.40 1.05
N SER A 257 14.87 -10.06 -0.08
CA SER A 257 16.10 -9.84 -0.85
C SER A 257 16.21 -8.43 -1.45
N PRO A 258 15.14 -7.77 -1.95
CA PRO A 258 15.22 -6.38 -2.39
C PRO A 258 15.63 -5.42 -1.27
N LEU A 259 15.19 -5.67 -0.05
CA LEU A 259 15.57 -4.87 1.11
C LEU A 259 17.00 -5.20 1.58
N GLN A 260 17.44 -6.46 1.52
CA GLN A 260 18.83 -6.84 1.78
C GLN A 260 19.81 -6.21 0.78
N ALA A 261 19.39 -6.03 -0.48
CA ALA A 261 20.19 -5.37 -1.52
C ALA A 261 20.59 -3.93 -1.15
N MET A 262 19.87 -3.30 -0.23
CA MET A 262 20.22 -2.00 0.36
C MET A 262 21.60 -2.02 1.01
N ARG A 263 21.98 -3.10 1.71
CA ARG A 263 23.30 -3.25 2.34
C ARG A 263 24.42 -3.46 1.33
N GLN A 264 24.08 -4.01 0.17
CA GLN A 264 25.01 -4.28 -0.93
C GLN A 264 25.21 -3.07 -1.85
N GLY A 265 24.69 -1.89 -1.48
CA GLY A 265 24.81 -0.67 -2.26
C GLY A 265 23.79 -0.55 -3.41
N LYS A 266 22.89 -1.53 -3.59
CA LYS A 266 21.83 -1.53 -4.61
C LYS A 266 20.55 -0.84 -4.10
N MET A 267 20.70 0.39 -3.60
CA MET A 267 19.60 1.17 -3.01
C MET A 267 18.43 1.38 -3.99
N THR A 268 18.73 1.52 -5.28
CA THR A 268 17.70 1.71 -6.33
C THR A 268 16.72 0.54 -6.40
N ILE A 269 17.19 -0.71 -6.24
CA ILE A 269 16.34 -1.90 -6.24
C ILE A 269 15.42 -1.89 -5.01
N ALA A 270 15.99 -1.64 -3.82
CA ALA A 270 15.23 -1.58 -2.56
C ALA A 270 14.13 -0.49 -2.60
N LEU A 271 14.47 0.70 -3.10
CA LEU A 271 13.52 1.81 -3.22
C LEU A 271 12.46 1.50 -4.29
N THR A 272 12.85 0.97 -5.45
CA THR A 272 11.89 0.60 -6.51
C THR A 272 10.89 -0.42 -5.99
N TRP A 273 11.36 -1.45 -5.28
CA TRP A 273 10.52 -2.46 -4.65
C TRP A 273 9.57 -1.82 -3.63
N LEU A 274 10.09 -0.99 -2.72
CA LEU A 274 9.29 -0.36 -1.68
C LEU A 274 8.20 0.57 -2.25
N TYR A 275 8.57 1.49 -3.15
CA TYR A 275 7.65 2.47 -3.69
C TYR A 275 6.68 1.89 -4.72
N SER A 276 6.97 0.73 -5.31
CA SER A 276 6.03 0.00 -6.17
C SER A 276 4.80 -0.50 -5.41
N HIS A 277 4.88 -0.70 -4.08
CA HIS A 277 3.72 -1.15 -3.30
C HIS A 277 2.60 -0.12 -3.19
N LEU A 278 2.91 1.19 -3.28
CA LEU A 278 1.91 2.25 -3.24
C LEU A 278 0.95 2.22 -4.46
N PRO A 279 1.42 2.27 -5.72
CA PRO A 279 0.54 2.15 -6.88
C PRO A 279 -0.10 0.77 -6.97
N LEU A 280 0.55 -0.30 -6.48
CA LEU A 280 -0.08 -1.62 -6.36
C LEU A 280 -1.31 -1.54 -5.44
N ALA A 281 -1.16 -0.97 -4.24
CA ALA A 281 -2.25 -0.86 -3.28
C ALA A 281 -3.42 -0.03 -3.82
N ILE A 282 -3.14 1.11 -4.48
CA ILE A 282 -4.17 1.91 -5.16
C ILE A 282 -4.87 1.10 -6.25
N GLY A 283 -4.11 0.37 -7.08
CA GLY A 283 -4.64 -0.48 -8.15
C GLY A 283 -5.50 -1.63 -7.61
N LEU A 284 -5.12 -2.25 -6.51
CA LEU A 284 -5.88 -3.33 -5.86
C LEU A 284 -7.21 -2.80 -5.32
N THR A 285 -7.20 -1.67 -4.60
CA THR A 285 -8.43 -1.00 -4.15
C THR A 285 -9.32 -0.65 -5.34
N ALA A 286 -8.76 -0.02 -6.37
CA ALA A 286 -9.52 0.35 -7.57
C ALA A 286 -10.09 -0.85 -8.33
N THR A 287 -9.37 -1.97 -8.36
CA THR A 287 -9.85 -3.23 -8.95
C THR A 287 -11.06 -3.77 -8.19
N GLY A 288 -10.99 -3.79 -6.85
CA GLY A 288 -12.09 -4.26 -5.99
C GLY A 288 -13.38 -3.47 -6.24
N VAL A 289 -13.28 -2.14 -6.16
CA VAL A 289 -14.41 -1.23 -6.47
C VAL A 289 -14.88 -1.41 -7.92
N GLY A 290 -13.97 -1.63 -8.87
CA GLY A 290 -14.32 -1.89 -10.25
C GLY A 290 -15.16 -3.16 -10.45
N VAL A 291 -14.85 -4.26 -9.74
CA VAL A 291 -15.68 -5.47 -9.76
C VAL A 291 -17.07 -5.19 -9.19
N GLU A 292 -17.16 -4.48 -8.07
CA GLU A 292 -18.43 -4.10 -7.45
C GLU A 292 -19.32 -3.31 -8.43
N LYS A 293 -18.74 -2.30 -9.12
CA LYS A 293 -19.45 -1.56 -10.19
C LYS A 293 -19.91 -2.46 -11.34
N MET A 294 -19.11 -3.46 -11.73
CA MET A 294 -19.51 -4.41 -12.76
C MET A 294 -20.69 -5.29 -12.33
N ILE A 295 -20.84 -5.59 -11.04
CA ILE A 295 -22.00 -6.32 -10.49
C ILE A 295 -23.24 -5.42 -10.50
N HIS A 296 -23.12 -4.15 -10.11
CA HIS A 296 -24.24 -3.20 -10.11
C HIS A 296 -24.74 -2.86 -11.53
N GLY A 297 -23.85 -2.85 -12.53
CA GLY A 297 -24.18 -2.51 -13.93
C GLY A 297 -24.85 -3.61 -14.76
N LEU A 298 -25.31 -4.71 -14.15
CA LEU A 298 -25.88 -5.87 -14.85
C LEU A 298 -27.21 -5.60 -15.59
N GLY A 299 -27.93 -4.52 -15.25
CA GLY A 299 -29.22 -4.15 -15.82
C GLY A 299 -29.18 -3.17 -17.00
N ASP A 300 -28.18 -2.27 -17.02
CA ASP A 300 -28.07 -1.17 -18.01
C ASP A 300 -26.77 -1.23 -18.84
N ASP A 301 -26.01 -2.33 -18.72
CA ASP A 301 -24.60 -2.49 -19.15
C ASP A 301 -23.70 -1.41 -18.51
N SER A 302 -22.69 -1.83 -17.74
CA SER A 302 -21.79 -0.90 -17.05
C SER A 302 -21.30 0.18 -18.01
N ALA A 303 -21.32 1.44 -17.56
CA ALA A 303 -20.93 2.53 -18.45
C ALA A 303 -19.51 2.28 -18.96
N ARG A 304 -19.24 2.61 -20.23
CA ARG A 304 -17.94 2.38 -20.87
C ARG A 304 -16.76 2.86 -20.00
N GLY A 305 -16.94 3.99 -19.32
CA GLY A 305 -15.93 4.55 -18.40
C GLY A 305 -15.58 3.60 -17.25
N GLU A 306 -16.56 2.89 -16.69
CA GLU A 306 -16.35 1.96 -15.59
C GLU A 306 -15.54 0.74 -16.04
N LYS A 307 -15.90 0.16 -17.20
CA LYS A 307 -15.17 -0.94 -17.84
C LYS A 307 -13.71 -0.56 -18.10
N VAL A 308 -13.47 0.65 -18.61
CA VAL A 308 -12.12 1.17 -18.87
C VAL A 308 -11.33 1.31 -17.56
N LEU A 309 -11.92 1.91 -16.52
CA LEU A 309 -11.25 2.10 -15.23
C LEU A 309 -10.88 0.78 -14.55
N PHE A 310 -11.79 -0.21 -14.59
CA PHE A 310 -11.51 -1.56 -14.11
C PHE A 310 -10.31 -2.18 -14.84
N CYS A 311 -10.29 -2.15 -16.17
CA CYS A 311 -9.17 -2.66 -16.95
C CYS A 311 -7.85 -1.91 -16.66
N LEU A 312 -7.90 -0.57 -16.51
CA LEU A 312 -6.72 0.22 -16.14
C LEU A 312 -6.17 -0.16 -14.76
N ALA A 313 -7.04 -0.38 -13.77
CA ALA A 313 -6.65 -0.79 -12.43
C ALA A 313 -5.97 -2.17 -12.44
N VAL A 314 -6.56 -3.15 -13.14
CA VAL A 314 -5.98 -4.49 -13.26
C VAL A 314 -4.66 -4.48 -14.02
N ALA A 315 -4.58 -3.74 -15.13
CA ALA A 315 -3.35 -3.59 -15.90
C ALA A 315 -2.23 -2.94 -15.08
N LEU A 316 -2.57 -1.93 -14.26
CA LEU A 316 -1.63 -1.33 -13.32
C LEU A 316 -1.10 -2.38 -12.32
N CYS A 317 -1.97 -3.16 -11.68
CA CYS A 317 -1.56 -4.22 -10.76
C CYS A 317 -0.61 -5.22 -11.43
N LEU A 318 -0.94 -5.70 -12.63
CA LEU A 318 -0.11 -6.65 -13.38
C LEU A 318 1.26 -6.05 -13.76
N ALA A 319 1.29 -4.79 -14.20
CA ALA A 319 2.53 -4.08 -14.52
C ALA A 319 3.43 -3.88 -13.29
N ILE A 320 2.83 -3.57 -12.15
CA ILE A 320 3.57 -3.40 -10.89
C ILE A 320 4.05 -4.74 -10.32
N LEU A 321 3.23 -5.80 -10.35
CA LEU A 321 3.65 -7.15 -9.98
C LEU A 321 4.77 -7.67 -10.89
N SER A 322 4.79 -7.25 -12.16
CA SER A 322 5.90 -7.52 -13.06
C SER A 322 7.18 -6.78 -12.64
N ASN A 323 7.08 -5.50 -12.26
CA ASN A 323 8.20 -4.72 -11.74
C ASN A 323 8.77 -5.35 -10.44
N LEU A 324 7.91 -5.69 -9.49
CA LEU A 324 8.32 -6.38 -8.26
C LEU A 324 9.07 -7.68 -8.57
N HIS A 325 8.57 -8.49 -9.51
CA HIS A 325 9.26 -9.71 -9.94
C HIS A 325 10.61 -9.44 -10.60
N TRP A 326 10.69 -8.40 -11.42
CA TRP A 326 11.96 -8.00 -12.03
C TRP A 326 13.00 -7.63 -10.98
N THR A 327 12.62 -6.87 -9.94
CA THR A 327 13.55 -6.50 -8.86
C THR A 327 14.10 -7.72 -8.13
N SER A 328 13.28 -8.76 -7.93
CA SER A 328 13.73 -10.04 -7.34
C SER A 328 14.65 -10.82 -8.30
N CYS A 329 14.36 -10.85 -9.61
CA CYS A 329 15.22 -11.50 -10.61
C CYS A 329 16.63 -10.87 -10.71
N GLU A 330 16.74 -9.54 -10.65
CA GLU A 330 18.01 -8.82 -10.77
C GLU A 330 19.01 -9.17 -9.64
N LEU A 331 18.51 -9.72 -8.54
CA LEU A 331 19.31 -10.16 -7.40
C LEU A 331 19.81 -11.61 -7.51
N GLY A 332 19.51 -12.31 -8.62
CA GLY A 332 20.07 -13.64 -8.91
C GLY A 332 19.44 -14.77 -8.11
N GLN A 333 18.24 -14.58 -7.57
CA GLN A 333 17.44 -15.65 -6.96
C GLN A 333 17.12 -16.72 -8.02
N THR A 334 17.59 -17.95 -7.80
CA THR A 334 17.49 -19.09 -8.74
C THR A 334 16.06 -19.53 -9.05
N LYS A 335 15.07 -19.07 -8.27
CA LYS A 335 13.65 -19.42 -8.47
C LYS A 335 12.94 -18.59 -9.55
N CYS A 336 13.43 -17.41 -9.91
CA CYS A 336 12.67 -16.46 -10.73
C CYS A 336 13.17 -16.40 -12.17
N LYS A 337 12.48 -17.09 -13.10
CA LYS A 337 12.75 -16.97 -14.54
C LYS A 337 12.25 -15.61 -15.03
N ARG A 338 13.18 -14.76 -15.53
CA ARG A 338 12.90 -13.43 -16.12
C ARG A 338 11.80 -13.43 -17.20
N ILE A 339 11.50 -14.58 -17.79
CA ILE A 339 10.39 -14.76 -18.73
C ILE A 339 9.02 -14.48 -18.11
N LEU A 340 8.82 -14.77 -16.81
CA LEU A 340 7.58 -14.50 -16.08
C LEU A 340 7.26 -13.00 -15.99
N THR A 341 8.29 -12.15 -15.84
CA THR A 341 8.14 -10.68 -15.92
C THR A 341 7.47 -10.28 -17.23
N PHE A 342 7.93 -10.83 -18.35
CA PHE A 342 7.42 -10.49 -19.68
C PHE A 342 6.01 -11.03 -19.89
N TYR A 343 5.67 -12.22 -19.37
CA TYR A 343 4.30 -12.73 -19.41
C TYR A 343 3.33 -11.84 -18.63
N ARG A 344 3.72 -11.34 -17.45
CA ARG A 344 2.90 -10.39 -16.67
C ARG A 344 2.71 -9.06 -17.39
N LEU A 345 3.75 -8.52 -18.05
CA LEU A 345 3.62 -7.33 -18.91
C LEU A 345 2.75 -7.58 -20.14
N GLY A 346 2.85 -8.76 -20.75
CA GLY A 346 1.98 -9.18 -21.85
C GLY A 346 0.51 -9.25 -21.43
N ALA A 347 0.22 -9.77 -20.23
CA ALA A 347 -1.11 -9.77 -19.66
C ALA A 347 -1.61 -8.35 -19.37
N ALA A 348 -0.77 -7.47 -18.82
CA ALA A 348 -1.12 -6.06 -18.62
C ALA A 348 -1.48 -5.37 -19.95
N ALA A 349 -0.65 -5.58 -20.99
CA ALA A 349 -0.91 -5.05 -22.34
C ALA A 349 -2.21 -5.61 -22.94
N PHE A 350 -2.48 -6.90 -22.76
CA PHE A 350 -3.75 -7.52 -23.18
C PHE A 350 -4.96 -6.89 -22.46
N VAL A 351 -4.90 -6.69 -21.15
CA VAL A 351 -6.00 -6.03 -20.41
C VAL A 351 -6.20 -4.58 -20.88
N LEU A 352 -5.13 -3.87 -21.25
CA LEU A 352 -5.26 -2.54 -21.87
C LEU A 352 -5.96 -2.57 -23.23
N THR A 353 -5.76 -3.61 -24.06
CA THR A 353 -6.52 -3.73 -25.31
C THR A 353 -8.01 -4.00 -25.06
N LEU A 354 -8.35 -4.73 -23.99
CA LEU A 354 -9.75 -4.87 -23.55
C LEU A 354 -10.37 -3.53 -23.13
N ALA A 355 -9.59 -2.64 -22.49
CA ALA A 355 -10.05 -1.29 -22.18
C ALA A 355 -10.42 -0.50 -23.46
N LEU A 356 -9.61 -0.61 -24.51
CA LEU A 356 -9.89 0.02 -25.80
C LEU A 356 -11.11 -0.59 -26.49
N ALA A 357 -11.30 -1.91 -26.38
CA ALA A 357 -12.44 -2.66 -26.91
C ALA A 357 -13.70 -2.61 -26.02
N SER A 358 -13.69 -1.84 -24.93
CA SER A 358 -14.77 -1.79 -23.93
C SER A 358 -16.15 -1.43 -24.48
N SER A 359 -16.23 -0.72 -25.60
CA SER A 359 -17.49 -0.38 -26.25
C SER A 359 -18.14 -1.55 -26.99
N ALA A 360 -17.36 -2.57 -27.34
CA ALA A 360 -17.82 -3.74 -28.10
C ALA A 360 -18.06 -4.98 -27.21
N LEU A 361 -17.62 -4.94 -25.95
CA LEU A 361 -17.65 -6.07 -25.04
C LEU A 361 -18.60 -5.81 -23.87
N SER A 362 -19.38 -6.82 -23.50
CA SER A 362 -20.19 -6.78 -22.29
C SER A 362 -19.32 -6.84 -21.03
N SER A 363 -19.84 -6.36 -19.89
CA SER A 363 -19.12 -6.46 -18.61
C SER A 363 -18.70 -7.90 -18.29
N LEU A 364 -19.59 -8.87 -18.51
CA LEU A 364 -19.30 -10.29 -18.27
C LEU A 364 -18.12 -10.79 -19.13
N MET A 365 -18.05 -10.41 -20.41
CA MET A 365 -16.95 -10.81 -21.27
C MET A 365 -15.62 -10.21 -20.81
N ILE A 366 -15.61 -8.94 -20.42
CA ILE A 366 -14.40 -8.26 -19.94
C ILE A 366 -13.87 -8.94 -18.68
N ILE A 367 -14.70 -9.12 -17.65
CA ILE A 367 -14.23 -9.72 -16.40
C ILE A 367 -13.81 -11.19 -16.60
N THR A 368 -14.48 -11.92 -17.49
CA THR A 368 -14.09 -13.29 -17.85
C THR A 368 -12.70 -13.33 -18.50
N LEU A 369 -12.44 -12.47 -19.49
CA LEU A 369 -11.15 -12.42 -20.18
C LEU A 369 -10.03 -11.95 -19.25
N VAL A 370 -10.32 -11.01 -18.35
CA VAL A 370 -9.39 -10.54 -17.33
C VAL A 370 -9.07 -11.66 -16.32
N ALA A 371 -10.09 -12.31 -15.75
CA ALA A 371 -9.92 -13.43 -14.84
C ALA A 371 -9.13 -14.58 -15.48
N PHE A 372 -9.39 -14.87 -16.76
CA PHE A 372 -8.65 -15.86 -17.52
C PHE A 372 -7.17 -15.47 -17.69
N ALA A 373 -6.88 -14.22 -18.06
CA ALA A 373 -5.51 -13.72 -18.17
C ALA A 373 -4.74 -13.80 -16.84
N CYS A 374 -5.38 -13.41 -15.73
CA CYS A 374 -4.84 -13.54 -14.38
C CYS A 374 -4.59 -15.01 -13.99
N THR A 375 -5.55 -15.90 -14.28
CA THR A 375 -5.41 -17.35 -13.99
C THR A 375 -4.26 -17.98 -14.78
N ILE A 376 -4.09 -17.59 -16.05
CA ILE A 376 -2.95 -18.05 -16.88
C ILE A 376 -1.62 -17.69 -16.22
N GLN A 377 -1.50 -16.51 -15.58
CA GLN A 377 -0.26 -16.15 -14.89
C GLN A 377 0.07 -17.11 -13.75
N ILE A 378 -0.93 -17.52 -12.95
CA ILE A 378 -0.73 -18.53 -11.90
C ILE A 378 -0.23 -19.85 -12.51
N VAL A 379 -0.86 -20.29 -13.60
CA VAL A 379 -0.47 -21.53 -14.28
C VAL A 379 0.98 -21.44 -14.78
N LEU A 380 1.36 -20.31 -15.36
CA LEU A 380 2.74 -20.06 -15.80
C LEU A 380 3.73 -20.04 -14.61
N ASP A 381 3.36 -19.44 -13.48
CA ASP A 381 4.17 -19.42 -12.27
C ASP A 381 4.40 -20.86 -11.75
N ILE A 382 3.36 -21.70 -11.69
CA ILE A 382 3.44 -23.11 -11.26
C ILE A 382 4.35 -23.93 -12.19
N PHE A 383 4.19 -23.81 -13.51
CA PHE A 383 5.01 -24.60 -14.45
C PHE A 383 6.48 -24.16 -14.47
N ASN A 384 6.75 -22.88 -14.22
CA ASN A 384 8.12 -22.36 -14.25
C ASN A 384 8.86 -22.53 -12.92
N THR A 385 8.15 -22.72 -11.80
CA THR A 385 8.73 -23.06 -10.48
C THR A 385 9.00 -24.55 -10.30
N CYS A 386 8.20 -25.45 -10.89
CA CYS A 386 8.38 -26.90 -10.79
C CYS A 386 9.53 -27.48 -11.65
N SER A 387 10.10 -26.69 -12.56
CA SER A 387 11.13 -27.14 -13.51
C SER A 387 12.50 -27.46 -12.88
N ASP A 388 12.70 -27.14 -11.59
CA ASP A 388 14.00 -27.26 -10.90
C ASP A 388 13.97 -28.26 -9.71
N ARG A 389 13.04 -29.23 -9.71
CA ARG A 389 13.06 -30.36 -8.77
C ARG A 389 13.54 -31.65 -9.42
#